data_AF-A0A6L6EUH0-F1
#
_entry.id   AF-A0A6L6EUH0-F1
#
_cell.length_a   1.000
_cell.length_b   1.000
_cell.length_c   1.000
_cell.angle_alpha   90.00
_cell.angle_beta   90.00
_cell.angle_gamma   90.00
#
_symmetry.space_group_name_H-M   'P 1'
#
loop_
_entity.id
_entity.type
_entity.pdbx_description
1 polymer ?
#
loop_
_entity_poly.entity_id
_entity_poly.type
_entity_poly.pdbx_seq_one_letter_code
_entity_poly.pdbx_strand_id
1 'polypeptide(L)'
;MVVASAMHQRLPARPACLHGEIGAVANIGVAISLRRITDTPGGDRGEPHEADMGRIIPADFPMEQLANNAERTVVSSFITGLYSNWLIIPNLGMRDSEGQHETDIVLIHPDMGVVLVEVKGHRVSIREGIWHGQEGTPLNPQPIKQALDNAKTLERLIRKNVEGLERLEVVFGLAFPNTREIKGDLTTDINSAQVLVASDLLEPDDPIERMAHSRTVWNRALTAQQIEGIVALIRP
;
A
#
# COMPACT_ATOMS: atom_id res chain seq x y z
N MET A 1 -9.65 75.24 13.45
CA MET A 1 -8.51 75.21 12.51
C MET A 1 -7.73 73.93 12.77
N VAL A 2 -8.01 72.86 12.01
CA VAL A 2 -7.06 71.86 11.45
C VAL A 2 -7.88 71.08 10.43
N VAL A 3 -7.42 71.09 9.18
CA VAL A 3 -8.03 70.46 8.01
C VAL A 3 -7.43 69.06 7.86
N ALA A 4 -8.28 68.05 7.64
CA ALA A 4 -7.88 66.70 7.26
C ALA A 4 -7.55 66.68 5.76
N SER A 5 -6.38 66.14 5.39
CA SER A 5 -5.99 65.93 4.00
C SER A 5 -5.36 64.55 3.83
N ALA A 6 -5.80 63.86 2.78
CA ALA A 6 -5.51 62.48 2.44
C ALA A 6 -4.09 62.28 1.91
N MET A 7 -3.51 61.09 2.13
CA MET A 7 -2.44 60.57 1.28
C MET A 7 -2.67 59.11 0.91
N HIS A 8 -2.88 58.92 -0.40
CA HIS A 8 -2.77 57.69 -1.16
C HIS A 8 -1.39 57.05 -0.96
N GLN A 9 -1.35 55.75 -0.63
CA GLN A 9 -0.19 54.91 -0.90
C GLN A 9 -0.49 54.00 -2.08
N ARG A 10 0.25 54.20 -3.17
CA ARG A 10 0.30 53.34 -4.35
C ARG A 10 1.17 52.12 -4.02
N LEU A 11 0.63 50.92 -4.18
CA LEU A 11 1.40 49.68 -4.20
C LEU A 11 2.07 49.50 -5.56
N PRO A 12 3.34 49.07 -5.64
CA PRO A 12 4.01 48.77 -6.90
C PRO A 12 3.57 47.42 -7.48
N ALA A 13 3.55 47.36 -8.81
CA ALA A 13 3.17 46.20 -9.60
C ALA A 13 4.37 45.28 -9.94
N ARG A 14 4.10 43.95 -9.90
CA ARG A 14 4.68 42.84 -10.68
C ARG A 14 6.11 42.36 -10.32
N PRO A 15 6.41 41.04 -10.44
CA PRO A 15 6.53 40.37 -11.73
C PRO A 15 5.77 39.04 -11.88
N ALA A 16 5.50 38.72 -13.15
CA ALA A 16 5.10 37.40 -13.61
C ALA A 16 6.31 36.45 -13.59
N CYS A 17 6.14 35.26 -13.02
CA CYS A 17 7.04 34.11 -13.20
C CYS A 17 6.24 33.09 -14.03
N LEU A 18 6.55 32.98 -15.33
CA LEU A 18 7.52 32.03 -15.91
C LEU A 18 7.01 30.58 -15.85
N HIS A 19 6.68 30.09 -17.04
CA HIS A 19 6.48 28.69 -17.35
C HIS A 19 7.70 27.89 -16.90
N GLY A 20 7.50 27.00 -15.94
CA GLY A 20 8.46 25.94 -15.61
C GLY A 20 8.13 24.72 -16.44
N GLU A 21 8.84 24.54 -17.56
CA GLU A 21 9.05 23.24 -18.17
C GLU A 21 9.58 22.29 -17.09
N ILE A 22 8.82 21.24 -16.78
CA ILE A 22 9.34 20.13 -15.97
C ILE A 22 9.92 19.14 -16.97
N GLY A 23 11.25 19.11 -16.98
CA GLY A 23 12.08 18.37 -17.91
C GLY A 23 11.79 16.88 -17.96
N ALA A 24 12.08 16.33 -19.13
CA ALA A 24 12.17 14.92 -19.40
C ALA A 24 12.95 14.20 -18.29
N VAL A 25 12.29 13.27 -17.61
CA VAL A 25 12.93 12.35 -16.69
C VAL A 25 13.67 11.33 -17.55
N ALA A 26 15.00 11.30 -17.42
CA ALA A 26 15.85 10.35 -18.12
C ALA A 26 15.45 8.91 -17.74
N ASN A 27 15.08 8.11 -18.75
CA ASN A 27 14.86 6.68 -18.64
C ASN A 27 16.15 5.99 -18.14
N ILE A 28 16.22 5.72 -16.84
CA ILE A 28 17.16 4.74 -16.29
C ILE A 28 16.44 3.40 -16.37
N GLY A 29 16.78 2.63 -17.41
CA GLY A 29 16.21 1.32 -17.67
C GLY A 29 16.51 0.35 -16.53
N VAL A 30 15.50 0.08 -15.71
CA VAL A 30 15.45 -1.13 -14.89
C VAL A 30 14.82 -2.20 -15.77
N ALA A 31 15.65 -3.01 -16.42
CA ALA A 31 15.17 -4.20 -17.12
C ALA A 31 14.79 -5.25 -16.06
N ILE A 32 13.56 -5.15 -15.51
CA ILE A 32 12.95 -6.30 -14.85
C ILE A 32 12.76 -7.34 -15.94
N SER A 33 13.41 -8.50 -15.82
CA SER A 33 13.24 -9.59 -16.79
C SER A 33 11.85 -10.21 -16.62
N LEU A 34 10.82 -9.55 -17.16
CA LEU A 34 9.41 -9.99 -17.14
C LEU A 34 9.11 -11.12 -18.16
N ARG A 35 10.12 -11.61 -18.89
CA ARG A 35 9.97 -12.62 -19.96
C ARG A 35 9.55 -14.02 -19.49
N ARG A 36 9.18 -14.22 -18.24
CA ARG A 36 8.68 -15.51 -17.72
C ARG A 36 7.33 -15.40 -17.00
N ILE A 37 6.55 -14.34 -17.21
CA ILE A 37 5.27 -14.14 -16.51
C ILE A 37 4.08 -14.85 -17.18
N THR A 38 4.22 -15.38 -18.41
CA THR A 38 3.05 -15.83 -19.18
C THR A 38 2.96 -17.31 -19.54
N ASP A 39 3.86 -18.19 -19.07
CA ASP A 39 3.82 -19.60 -19.47
C ASP A 39 3.97 -20.56 -18.28
N THR A 40 2.86 -20.97 -17.64
CA THR A 40 2.72 -22.35 -17.11
C THR A 40 1.24 -22.72 -16.90
N PRO A 41 0.69 -23.76 -17.57
CA PRO A 41 -0.52 -24.43 -17.12
C PRO A 41 -0.17 -25.48 -16.06
N GLY A 42 -1.01 -25.57 -15.02
CA GLY A 42 -0.68 -26.23 -13.77
C GLY A 42 -0.52 -27.74 -13.78
N GLY A 43 -0.01 -28.23 -12.64
CA GLY A 43 -0.07 -29.64 -12.24
C GLY A 43 1.26 -30.22 -11.78
N ASP A 44 1.73 -29.85 -10.57
CA ASP A 44 2.32 -30.75 -9.56
C ASP A 44 2.72 -29.88 -8.35
N ARG A 45 2.23 -30.15 -7.13
CA ARG A 45 2.69 -29.43 -5.92
C ARG A 45 3.95 -30.09 -5.38
N GLY A 46 5.01 -30.02 -6.18
CA GLY A 46 6.40 -30.15 -5.71
C GLY A 46 6.81 -28.87 -4.95
N GLU A 47 7.92 -28.93 -4.22
CA GLU A 47 8.38 -27.78 -3.42
C GLU A 47 8.45 -26.48 -4.26
N PRO A 48 7.95 -25.35 -3.72
CA PRO A 48 7.87 -24.10 -4.47
C PRO A 48 9.27 -23.68 -4.92
N HIS A 49 9.40 -23.39 -6.22
CA HIS A 49 10.66 -22.92 -6.78
C HIS A 49 10.91 -21.51 -6.24
N GLU A 50 12.15 -21.12 -5.96
CA GLU A 50 12.52 -19.76 -5.49
C GLU A 50 11.97 -18.63 -6.40
N ALA A 51 11.67 -18.95 -7.67
CA ALA A 51 11.08 -18.04 -8.63
C ALA A 51 9.58 -17.74 -8.36
N ASP A 52 8.92 -18.59 -7.60
CA ASP A 52 7.49 -18.52 -7.30
C ASP A 52 7.21 -17.74 -6.01
N MET A 53 8.24 -17.52 -5.17
CA MET A 53 8.12 -16.84 -3.89
C MET A 53 7.89 -15.32 -4.03
N GLY A 54 7.36 -14.71 -2.97
CA GLY A 54 7.17 -13.27 -2.83
C GLY A 54 8.47 -12.49 -3.00
N ARG A 55 8.48 -11.51 -3.90
CA ARG A 55 9.69 -10.75 -4.25
C ARG A 55 9.63 -9.35 -3.65
N ILE A 56 10.54 -9.06 -2.74
CA ILE A 56 10.72 -7.71 -2.23
C ILE A 56 11.26 -6.77 -3.33
N ILE A 57 10.73 -5.55 -3.35
CA ILE A 57 11.12 -4.50 -4.29
C ILE A 57 11.44 -3.21 -3.51
N PRO A 58 12.64 -2.64 -3.71
CA PRO A 58 13.76 -3.18 -4.50
C PRO A 58 14.32 -4.48 -3.89
N ALA A 59 15.00 -5.29 -4.71
CA ALA A 59 15.50 -6.61 -4.28
C ALA A 59 16.58 -6.53 -3.18
N ASP A 60 17.26 -5.39 -3.08
CA ASP A 60 18.26 -5.05 -2.06
C ASP A 60 17.68 -4.16 -0.95
N PHE A 61 16.35 -4.13 -0.78
CA PHE A 61 15.71 -3.33 0.27
C PHE A 61 16.28 -3.69 1.66
N PRO A 62 16.82 -2.72 2.40
CA PRO A 62 17.42 -2.97 3.71
C PRO A 62 16.32 -3.14 4.78
N MET A 63 16.10 -4.38 5.24
CA MET A 63 15.09 -4.73 6.25
C MET A 63 15.23 -3.96 7.57
N GLU A 64 16.42 -3.40 7.84
CA GLU A 64 16.67 -2.54 9.00
C GLU A 64 15.90 -1.21 8.93
N GLN A 65 15.53 -0.74 7.74
CA GLN A 65 14.75 0.50 7.53
C GLN A 65 13.27 0.36 7.92
N LEU A 66 12.75 -0.86 8.09
CA LEU A 66 11.40 -1.06 8.62
C LEU A 66 11.31 -0.52 10.05
N ALA A 67 10.22 0.18 10.37
CA ALA A 67 10.16 1.00 11.58
C ALA A 67 10.22 0.16 12.86
N ASN A 68 9.71 -1.07 12.82
CA ASN A 68 9.64 -1.95 13.98
C ASN A 68 9.71 -3.44 13.63
N ASN A 69 9.80 -4.30 14.66
CA ASN A 69 9.87 -5.75 14.49
C ASN A 69 8.57 -6.37 13.93
N ALA A 70 7.42 -5.72 14.11
CA ALA A 70 6.15 -6.22 13.60
C ALA A 70 6.11 -6.14 12.07
N GLU A 71 6.51 -5.00 11.49
CA GLU A 71 6.68 -4.86 10.04
C GLU A 71 7.70 -5.85 9.48
N ARG A 72 8.87 -5.97 10.13
CA ARG A 72 9.89 -6.97 9.73
C ARG A 72 9.33 -8.39 9.71
N THR A 73 8.50 -8.74 10.69
CA THR A 73 7.87 -10.06 10.77
C THR A 73 6.90 -10.27 9.61
N VAL A 74 6.04 -9.30 9.31
CA VAL A 74 5.06 -9.40 8.22
C VAL A 74 5.77 -9.45 6.86
N VAL A 75 6.74 -8.57 6.61
CA VAL A 75 7.50 -8.57 5.35
C VAL A 75 8.27 -9.88 5.18
N SER A 76 8.93 -10.38 6.22
CA SER A 76 9.64 -11.66 6.15
C SER A 76 8.69 -12.81 5.86
N SER A 77 7.53 -12.85 6.54
CA SER A 77 6.47 -13.82 6.27
C SER A 77 6.04 -13.79 4.81
N PHE A 78 5.79 -12.59 4.25
CA PHE A 78 5.37 -12.45 2.86
C PHE A 78 6.44 -12.87 1.86
N ILE A 79 7.71 -12.54 2.10
CA ILE A 79 8.83 -13.01 1.26
C ILE A 79 8.88 -14.54 1.25
N THR A 80 8.75 -15.16 2.42
CA THR A 80 8.92 -16.61 2.56
C THR A 80 7.69 -17.43 2.22
N GLY A 81 6.50 -16.83 2.25
CA GLY A 81 5.25 -17.56 2.29
C GLY A 81 4.21 -17.16 1.25
N LEU A 82 4.43 -16.09 0.48
CA LEU A 82 3.61 -15.80 -0.69
C LEU A 82 4.17 -16.51 -1.92
N TYR A 83 3.28 -17.05 -2.75
CA TYR A 83 3.63 -17.70 -4.00
C TYR A 83 3.17 -16.86 -5.21
N SER A 84 3.13 -17.41 -6.42
CA SER A 84 2.42 -16.80 -7.57
C SER A 84 2.91 -15.42 -8.04
N ASN A 85 4.17 -15.04 -7.81
CA ASN A 85 4.77 -13.77 -8.28
C ASN A 85 4.25 -12.50 -7.57
N TRP A 86 3.86 -12.58 -6.30
CA TRP A 86 3.64 -11.37 -5.50
C TRP A 86 4.89 -10.49 -5.45
N LEU A 87 4.73 -9.20 -5.75
CA LEU A 87 5.73 -8.17 -5.48
C LEU A 87 5.41 -7.49 -4.15
N ILE A 88 6.42 -7.27 -3.32
CA ILE A 88 6.30 -6.73 -1.97
C ILE A 88 7.05 -5.41 -1.90
N ILE A 89 6.34 -4.31 -1.71
CA ILE A 89 6.89 -2.95 -1.64
C ILE A 89 6.69 -2.42 -0.22
N PRO A 90 7.70 -2.51 0.66
CA PRO A 90 7.61 -1.98 2.01
C PRO A 90 7.79 -0.46 2.06
N ASN A 91 7.32 0.14 3.16
CA ASN A 91 7.60 1.54 3.55
C ASN A 91 7.31 2.55 2.42
N LEU A 92 6.05 2.67 2.05
CA LEU A 92 5.62 3.60 1.02
C LEU A 92 5.15 4.92 1.63
N GLY A 93 5.97 5.96 1.44
CA GLY A 93 5.58 7.35 1.68
C GLY A 93 4.79 7.94 0.51
N MET A 94 3.65 8.55 0.80
CA MET A 94 2.80 9.25 -0.17
C MET A 94 2.50 10.67 0.30
N ARG A 95 2.18 11.56 -0.63
CA ARG A 95 1.72 12.92 -0.32
C ARG A 95 0.55 13.30 -1.21
N ASP A 96 -0.49 13.84 -0.60
CA ASP A 96 -1.61 14.46 -1.31
C ASP A 96 -1.97 15.83 -0.71
N SER A 97 -3.14 16.36 -1.06
CA SER A 97 -3.62 17.65 -0.55
C SER A 97 -3.94 17.64 0.95
N GLU A 98 -4.17 16.47 1.54
CA GLU A 98 -4.51 16.31 2.95
C GLU A 98 -3.28 16.11 3.83
N GLY A 99 -2.15 15.69 3.25
CA GLY A 99 -0.87 15.65 3.97
C GLY A 99 0.08 14.57 3.46
N GLN A 100 0.98 14.17 4.36
CA GLN A 100 1.81 12.98 4.17
C GLN A 100 1.07 11.77 4.71
N HIS A 101 1.12 10.69 3.95
CA HIS A 101 0.61 9.39 4.30
C HIS A 101 1.77 8.41 4.24
N GLU A 102 1.77 7.43 5.11
CA GLU A 102 2.73 6.33 5.09
C GLU A 102 1.94 5.04 5.20
N THR A 103 2.34 4.05 4.42
CA THR A 103 1.78 2.71 4.52
C THR A 103 2.90 1.68 4.56
N ASP A 104 2.67 0.66 5.38
CA ASP A 104 3.73 -0.28 5.74
C ASP A 104 4.12 -1.19 4.58
N ILE A 105 3.14 -1.71 3.83
CA ILE A 105 3.37 -2.69 2.76
C ILE A 105 2.35 -2.52 1.63
N VAL A 106 2.81 -2.51 0.39
CA VAL A 106 1.99 -2.69 -0.82
C VAL A 106 2.39 -4.00 -1.50
N LEU A 107 1.38 -4.81 -1.83
CA LEU A 107 1.51 -6.03 -2.58
C LEU A 107 0.95 -5.85 -3.99
N ILE A 108 1.63 -6.37 -5.00
CA ILE A 108 1.17 -6.34 -6.40
C ILE A 108 1.22 -7.76 -6.96
N HIS A 109 0.12 -8.20 -7.56
CA HIS A 109 0.02 -9.45 -8.29
C HIS A 109 -0.55 -9.19 -9.70
N PRO A 110 -0.06 -9.88 -10.75
CA PRO A 110 -0.57 -9.71 -12.10
C PRO A 110 -2.09 -9.94 -12.22
N ASP A 111 -2.60 -11.07 -11.72
CA ASP A 111 -4.02 -11.40 -11.82
C ASP A 111 -4.87 -10.87 -10.65
N MET A 112 -4.28 -10.78 -9.46
CA MET A 112 -4.95 -10.33 -8.24
C MET A 112 -4.71 -8.84 -7.96
N GLY A 113 -4.16 -8.02 -8.86
CA GLY A 113 -4.05 -6.56 -8.68
C GLY A 113 -3.26 -6.10 -7.45
N VAL A 114 -3.70 -5.00 -6.81
CA VAL A 114 -2.94 -4.30 -5.76
C VAL A 114 -3.61 -4.41 -4.40
N VAL A 115 -2.84 -4.76 -3.37
CA VAL A 115 -3.27 -4.83 -1.97
C VAL A 115 -2.37 -3.94 -1.13
N LEU A 116 -2.94 -3.19 -0.19
CA LEU A 116 -2.23 -2.42 0.82
C LEU A 116 -2.42 -3.10 2.17
N VAL A 117 -1.35 -3.33 2.91
CA VAL A 117 -1.41 -3.96 4.23
C VAL A 117 -0.83 -3.00 5.27
N GLU A 118 -1.67 -2.59 6.21
CA GLU A 118 -1.29 -1.79 7.37
C GLU A 118 -0.98 -2.71 8.56
N VAL A 119 0.20 -2.58 9.16
CA VAL A 119 0.71 -3.42 10.23
C VAL A 119 0.55 -2.71 11.57
N LYS A 120 -0.06 -3.41 12.55
CA LYS A 120 -0.11 -2.94 13.94
C LYS A 120 0.57 -3.97 14.85
N GLY A 121 1.72 -3.58 15.38
CA GLY A 121 2.54 -4.43 16.23
C GLY A 121 2.00 -4.71 17.64
N HIS A 122 0.92 -4.06 18.06
CA HIS A 122 0.33 -4.29 19.37
C HIS A 122 -0.75 -5.36 19.29
N ARG A 123 -1.00 -6.07 20.41
CA ARG A 123 -2.21 -6.88 20.53
C ARG A 123 -3.44 -5.99 20.47
N VAL A 124 -4.49 -6.44 19.79
CA VAL A 124 -5.72 -5.67 19.62
C VAL A 124 -6.96 -6.41 20.09
N SER A 125 -7.99 -5.63 20.42
CA SER A 125 -9.36 -6.11 20.68
C SER A 125 -10.35 -5.06 20.22
N ILE A 126 -11.60 -5.46 20.01
CA ILE A 126 -12.70 -4.58 19.65
C ILE A 126 -13.69 -4.53 20.81
N ARG A 127 -14.09 -3.32 21.19
CA ARG A 127 -15.14 -3.08 22.19
C ARG A 127 -16.04 -1.98 21.64
N GLU A 128 -17.33 -2.28 21.53
CA GLU A 128 -18.34 -1.33 21.02
C GLU A 128 -17.96 -0.76 19.63
N GLY A 129 -17.40 -1.61 18.76
CA GLY A 129 -16.96 -1.23 17.41
C GLY A 129 -15.66 -0.41 17.35
N ILE A 130 -15.00 -0.17 18.49
CA ILE A 130 -13.75 0.58 18.57
C ILE A 130 -12.58 -0.39 18.77
N TRP A 131 -11.54 -0.23 17.96
CA TRP A 131 -10.29 -0.96 18.10
C TRP A 131 -9.46 -0.40 19.24
N HIS A 132 -9.01 -1.27 20.12
CA HIS A 132 -8.20 -0.97 21.30
C HIS A 132 -6.88 -1.75 21.25
N GLY A 133 -5.81 -1.13 21.71
CA GLY A 133 -4.54 -1.81 21.96
C GLY A 133 -4.58 -2.67 23.23
N GLN A 134 -3.45 -3.34 23.52
CA GLN A 134 -3.33 -4.30 24.62
C GLN A 134 -3.73 -3.74 26.00
N GLU A 135 -3.45 -2.46 26.24
CA GLU A 135 -3.74 -1.77 27.51
C GLU A 135 -5.22 -1.35 27.63
N GLY A 136 -6.05 -1.64 26.63
CA GLY A 136 -7.44 -1.20 26.56
C GLY A 136 -7.59 0.26 26.14
N THR A 137 -6.53 0.90 25.66
CA THR A 137 -6.56 2.26 25.11
C THR A 137 -7.07 2.22 23.67
N PRO A 138 -8.04 3.08 23.28
CA PRO A 138 -8.48 3.18 21.89
C PRO A 138 -7.31 3.51 20.97
N LEU A 139 -7.21 2.82 19.84
CA LEU A 139 -6.22 3.12 18.81
C LEU A 139 -6.55 4.47 18.16
N ASN A 140 -5.54 5.31 17.96
CA ASN A 140 -5.70 6.55 17.22
C ASN A 140 -4.51 6.74 16.28
N PRO A 141 -4.73 6.80 14.95
CA PRO A 141 -6.02 6.64 14.28
C PRO A 141 -6.62 5.22 14.44
N GLN A 142 -7.92 5.09 14.20
CA GLN A 142 -8.56 3.77 14.11
C GLN A 142 -8.03 3.02 12.88
N PRO A 143 -7.63 1.74 12.99
CA PRO A 143 -6.91 1.03 11.93
C PRO A 143 -7.65 0.98 10.59
N ILE A 144 -8.96 0.71 10.61
CA ILE A 144 -9.79 0.63 9.40
C ILE A 144 -9.75 1.95 8.64
N LYS A 145 -9.98 3.06 9.35
CA LYS A 145 -9.98 4.39 8.74
C LYS A 145 -8.61 4.71 8.12
N GLN A 146 -7.52 4.46 8.85
CA GLN A 146 -6.18 4.74 8.36
C GLN A 146 -5.86 3.92 7.10
N ALA A 147 -6.11 2.61 7.12
CA ALA A 147 -5.83 1.74 5.98
C ALA A 147 -6.70 2.08 4.75
N LEU A 148 -7.97 2.41 4.96
CA LEU A 148 -8.88 2.84 3.90
C LEU A 148 -8.46 4.17 3.27
N ASP A 149 -8.09 5.16 4.10
CA ASP A 149 -7.62 6.46 3.61
C ASP A 149 -6.31 6.29 2.81
N ASN A 150 -5.37 5.51 3.33
CA ASN A 150 -4.12 5.16 2.64
C ASN A 150 -4.37 4.47 1.29
N ALA A 151 -5.26 3.48 1.25
CA ALA A 151 -5.59 2.76 0.01
C ALA A 151 -6.24 3.67 -1.03
N LYS A 152 -7.14 4.56 -0.62
CA LYS A 152 -7.73 5.56 -1.52
C LYS A 152 -6.69 6.55 -2.04
N THR A 153 -5.72 6.94 -1.21
CA THR A 153 -4.61 7.81 -1.62
C THR A 153 -3.74 7.12 -2.66
N LEU A 154 -3.37 5.86 -2.42
CA LEU A 154 -2.61 5.05 -3.37
C LEU A 154 -3.37 4.83 -4.69
N GLU A 155 -4.66 4.52 -4.61
CA GLU A 155 -5.56 4.38 -5.76
C GLU A 155 -5.56 5.65 -6.63
N ARG A 156 -5.76 6.82 -6.01
CA ARG A 156 -5.71 8.11 -6.72
C ARG A 156 -4.35 8.34 -7.36
N LEU A 157 -3.26 8.02 -6.65
CA LEU A 157 -1.90 8.19 -7.15
C LEU A 157 -1.65 7.32 -8.39
N ILE A 158 -2.00 6.04 -8.35
CA ILE A 158 -1.82 5.11 -9.47
C ILE A 158 -2.71 5.52 -10.65
N ARG A 159 -4.00 5.74 -10.42
CA ARG A 159 -4.98 6.12 -11.46
C ARG A 159 -4.57 7.38 -12.23
N LYS A 160 -3.91 8.32 -11.56
CA LYS A 160 -3.46 9.57 -12.17
C LYS A 160 -2.22 9.40 -13.04
N ASN A 161 -1.35 8.44 -12.73
CA ASN A 161 -0.01 8.37 -13.31
C ASN A 161 0.26 7.12 -14.16
N VAL A 162 -0.61 6.11 -14.12
CA VAL A 162 -0.45 4.87 -14.89
C VAL A 162 -1.64 4.67 -15.83
N GLU A 163 -1.37 4.66 -17.14
CA GLU A 163 -2.39 4.56 -18.19
C GLU A 163 -3.16 3.22 -18.14
N GLY A 164 -4.48 3.29 -18.37
CA GLY A 164 -5.35 2.11 -18.45
C GLY A 164 -5.71 1.50 -17.09
N LEU A 165 -5.41 2.20 -15.99
CA LEU A 165 -5.73 1.82 -14.61
C LEU A 165 -6.78 2.74 -13.96
N GLU A 166 -7.56 3.48 -14.74
CA GLU A 166 -8.49 4.52 -14.26
C GLU A 166 -9.57 3.99 -13.31
N ARG A 167 -9.82 2.67 -13.31
CA ARG A 167 -10.76 1.98 -12.43
C ARG A 167 -10.10 1.00 -11.45
N LEU A 168 -8.76 1.00 -11.34
CA LEU A 168 -8.03 0.13 -10.41
C LEU A 168 -8.55 0.34 -8.99
N GLU A 169 -8.91 -0.74 -8.31
CA GLU A 169 -9.24 -0.73 -6.88
C GLU A 169 -8.02 -1.22 -6.09
N VAL A 170 -7.63 -0.48 -5.06
CA VAL A 170 -6.63 -0.95 -4.10
C VAL A 170 -7.38 -1.57 -2.92
N VAL A 171 -7.24 -2.88 -2.74
CA VAL A 171 -7.75 -3.56 -1.54
C VAL A 171 -6.88 -3.18 -0.36
N PHE A 172 -7.46 -2.93 0.80
CA PHE A 172 -6.68 -2.77 2.04
C PHE A 172 -6.88 -3.96 2.98
N GLY A 173 -5.87 -4.22 3.81
CA GLY A 173 -5.91 -5.16 4.91
C GLY A 173 -5.15 -4.68 6.12
N LEU A 174 -5.41 -5.32 7.25
CA LEU A 174 -4.80 -5.06 8.54
C LEU A 174 -4.03 -6.30 8.99
N ALA A 175 -2.75 -6.16 9.31
CA ALA A 175 -1.95 -7.24 9.86
C ALA A 175 -1.61 -6.99 11.34
N PHE A 176 -1.94 -7.98 12.18
CA PHE A 176 -1.72 -7.95 13.62
C PHE A 176 -0.81 -9.11 14.05
N PRO A 177 0.50 -9.05 13.75
CA PRO A 177 1.42 -10.18 13.95
C PRO A 177 1.55 -10.66 15.40
N ASN A 178 1.20 -9.81 16.37
CA ASN A 178 1.25 -10.15 17.79
C ASN A 178 -0.12 -10.53 18.38
N THR A 179 -1.19 -10.50 17.58
CA THR A 179 -2.54 -10.89 17.99
C THR A 179 -2.83 -12.30 17.51
N ARG A 180 -3.26 -13.19 18.40
CA ARG A 180 -3.64 -14.57 18.03
C ARG A 180 -5.10 -14.70 17.60
N GLU A 181 -5.95 -13.87 18.17
CA GLU A 181 -7.39 -13.85 17.96
C GLU A 181 -7.89 -12.44 18.25
N ILE A 182 -8.80 -11.92 17.42
CA ILE A 182 -9.48 -10.66 17.67
C ILE A 182 -10.63 -10.91 18.65
N LYS A 183 -10.55 -10.33 19.85
CA LYS A 183 -11.66 -10.36 20.80
C LYS A 183 -12.68 -9.28 20.48
N GLY A 184 -13.96 -9.63 20.44
CA GLY A 184 -15.06 -8.73 20.07
C GLY A 184 -15.48 -8.90 18.60
N ASP A 185 -16.53 -8.20 18.21
CA ASP A 185 -17.11 -8.35 16.88
C ASP A 185 -16.49 -7.36 15.88
N LEU A 186 -16.17 -7.84 14.68
CA LEU A 186 -15.83 -6.97 13.56
C LEU A 186 -17.04 -6.09 13.20
N THR A 187 -16.76 -4.84 12.87
CA THR A 187 -17.74 -3.89 12.36
C THR A 187 -18.10 -4.20 10.90
N THR A 188 -19.24 -3.71 10.43
CA THR A 188 -19.76 -4.00 9.07
C THR A 188 -18.95 -3.35 7.94
N ASP A 189 -18.01 -2.46 8.28
CA ASP A 189 -17.15 -1.72 7.36
C ASP A 189 -15.82 -2.44 7.06
N ILE A 190 -15.62 -3.65 7.58
CA ILE A 190 -14.47 -4.50 7.26
C ILE A 190 -14.89 -5.97 7.06
N ASN A 191 -14.32 -6.62 6.06
CA ASN A 191 -14.46 -8.07 5.88
C ASN A 191 -13.40 -8.80 6.73
N SER A 192 -13.77 -9.92 7.35
CA SER A 192 -12.82 -10.82 8.04
C SER A 192 -11.60 -11.20 7.19
N ALA A 193 -11.74 -11.33 5.87
CA ALA A 193 -10.63 -11.60 4.95
C ALA A 193 -9.59 -10.46 4.87
N GLN A 194 -9.97 -9.24 5.30
CA GLN A 194 -9.07 -8.08 5.35
C GLN A 194 -8.32 -7.98 6.68
N VAL A 195 -8.47 -8.95 7.59
CA VAL A 195 -7.79 -8.97 8.89
C VAL A 195 -6.91 -10.21 8.98
N LEU A 196 -5.61 -9.99 9.13
CA LEU A 196 -4.61 -11.04 9.34
C LEU A 196 -4.16 -11.01 10.79
N VAL A 197 -4.23 -12.17 11.44
CA VAL A 197 -3.66 -12.40 12.77
C VAL A 197 -2.39 -13.24 12.67
N ALA A 198 -1.72 -13.49 13.80
CA ALA A 198 -0.44 -14.17 13.85
C ALA A 198 -0.44 -15.54 13.13
N SER A 199 -1.54 -16.30 13.17
CA SER A 199 -1.64 -17.58 12.49
C SER A 199 -1.70 -17.46 10.98
N ASP A 200 -2.35 -16.42 10.45
CA ASP A 200 -2.41 -16.18 9.00
C ASP A 200 -1.02 -15.89 8.44
N LEU A 201 -0.11 -15.30 9.23
CA LEU A 201 1.25 -14.98 8.80
C LEU A 201 2.22 -16.18 8.85
N LEU A 202 1.80 -17.33 9.37
CA LEU A 202 2.60 -18.56 9.27
C LEU A 202 2.54 -19.14 7.86
N GLU A 203 1.38 -19.02 7.21
CA GLU A 203 1.10 -19.49 5.84
C GLU A 203 0.27 -18.41 5.12
N PRO A 204 0.92 -17.30 4.68
CA PRO A 204 0.22 -16.09 4.28
C PRO A 204 -0.42 -16.12 2.90
N ASP A 205 -0.11 -17.11 2.05
CA ASP A 205 -0.60 -17.19 0.67
C ASP A 205 -2.14 -17.18 0.60
N ASP A 206 -2.79 -18.24 1.10
CA ASP A 206 -4.25 -18.38 1.11
C ASP A 206 -4.96 -17.17 1.78
N PRO A 207 -4.53 -16.66 2.96
CA PRO A 207 -5.09 -15.44 3.54
C PRO A 207 -4.98 -14.20 2.64
N ILE A 208 -3.83 -13.98 2.00
CA ILE A 208 -3.61 -12.83 1.12
C ILE A 208 -4.41 -12.96 -0.18
N GLU A 209 -4.55 -14.17 -0.75
CA GLU A 209 -5.43 -14.38 -1.89
C GLU A 209 -6.90 -14.06 -1.53
N ARG A 210 -7.39 -14.57 -0.39
CA ARG A 210 -8.75 -14.26 0.10
C ARG A 210 -8.95 -12.77 0.29
N MET A 211 -7.95 -12.08 0.83
CA MET A 211 -7.97 -10.62 0.97
C MET A 211 -8.06 -9.96 -0.39
N ALA A 212 -7.17 -10.30 -1.32
CA ALA A 212 -7.16 -9.71 -2.66
C ALA A 212 -8.50 -9.91 -3.38
N HIS A 213 -9.17 -11.04 -3.18
CA HIS A 213 -10.49 -11.33 -3.73
C HIS A 213 -11.66 -10.63 -3.03
N SER A 214 -11.45 -9.90 -1.93
CA SER A 214 -12.51 -9.11 -1.28
C SER A 214 -12.89 -7.83 -2.05
N ARG A 215 -12.20 -7.53 -3.16
CA ARG A 215 -12.49 -6.42 -4.07
C ARG A 215 -13.90 -6.49 -4.66
N THR A 216 -14.41 -5.36 -5.12
CA THR A 216 -15.79 -5.27 -5.61
C THR A 216 -15.91 -4.88 -7.09
N VAL A 217 -14.91 -4.24 -7.68
CA VAL A 217 -15.06 -3.58 -9.00
C VAL A 217 -14.08 -4.08 -10.07
N TRP A 218 -12.82 -4.35 -9.73
CA TRP A 218 -11.79 -4.64 -10.72
C TRP A 218 -11.54 -6.15 -10.92
N ASN A 219 -11.81 -6.69 -12.11
CA ASN A 219 -11.65 -8.12 -12.41
C ASN A 219 -10.67 -8.43 -13.55
N ARG A 220 -9.75 -7.51 -13.86
CA ARG A 220 -8.82 -7.64 -14.99
C ARG A 220 -7.37 -7.83 -14.51
N ALA A 221 -6.63 -8.70 -15.18
CA ALA A 221 -5.19 -8.81 -14.98
C ALA A 221 -4.45 -7.51 -15.36
N LEU A 222 -3.44 -7.16 -14.58
CA LEU A 222 -2.48 -6.09 -14.86
C LEU A 222 -1.54 -6.55 -15.98
N THR A 223 -1.28 -5.67 -16.95
CA THR A 223 -0.24 -5.95 -17.94
C THR A 223 1.15 -5.75 -17.34
N ALA A 224 2.17 -6.34 -17.95
CA ALA A 224 3.57 -6.11 -17.60
C ALA A 224 3.92 -4.61 -17.51
N GLN A 225 3.49 -3.83 -18.51
CA GLN A 225 3.70 -2.37 -18.55
C GLN A 225 2.99 -1.63 -17.39
N GLN A 226 1.80 -2.09 -17.00
CA GLN A 226 1.08 -1.51 -15.87
C GLN A 226 1.78 -1.82 -14.55
N ILE A 227 2.27 -3.06 -14.36
CA ILE A 227 3.06 -3.44 -13.18
C ILE A 227 4.34 -2.62 -13.11
N GLU A 228 5.08 -2.50 -14.21
CA GLU A 228 6.29 -1.66 -14.29
C GLU A 228 5.97 -0.20 -13.95
N GLY A 229 4.88 0.34 -14.49
CA GLY A 229 4.42 1.70 -14.20
C GLY A 229 4.09 1.92 -12.73
N ILE A 230 3.40 0.97 -12.09
CA ILE A 230 3.11 1.03 -10.64
C ILE A 230 4.42 0.97 -9.86
N VAL A 231 5.27 -0.02 -10.11
CA VAL A 231 6.54 -0.21 -9.38
C VAL A 231 7.44 1.01 -9.53
N ALA A 232 7.57 1.58 -10.73
CA ALA A 232 8.36 2.78 -10.97
C ALA A 232 7.82 4.00 -10.20
N LEU A 233 6.50 4.06 -9.98
CA LEU A 233 5.84 5.15 -9.27
C LEU A 233 5.98 5.04 -7.74
N ILE A 234 5.94 3.83 -7.18
CA ILE A 234 5.81 3.63 -5.73
C ILE A 234 7.00 2.90 -5.07
N ARG A 235 8.04 2.56 -5.81
CA ARG A 235 9.27 2.03 -5.20
C ARG A 235 9.88 3.08 -4.24
N PRO A 236 10.33 2.66 -3.03
CA PRO A 236 11.04 3.54 -2.10
C PRO A 236 12.45 3.94 -2.61
#